data_AF-A0A2H3BKH5-F1
#
_entry.id   AF-A0A2H3BKH5-F1
#
_cell.length_a   1.000
_cell.length_b   1.000
_cell.length_c   1.000
_cell.angle_alpha   90.00
_cell.angle_beta   90.00
_cell.angle_gamma   90.00
#
_symmetry.space_group_name_H-M   'P 1'
#
loop_
_entity.id
_entity.type
_entity.pdbx_description
1 polymer ?
#
loop_
_entity_poly.entity_id
_entity_poly.type
_entity_poly.pdbx_seq_one_letter_code
_entity_poly.pdbx_strand_id
1 'polypeptide(L)'
;MKLRLPSEGRPPEVASWIKFYRRIHPDITPGELQRFADEWWSWWKGMQPAWQSVDDVVSPLGDEYRVRLGGDWEVLLKRGKNGHVSPLAGLAWWGDLVGDDVELKREWALALEKCHHALLNLLACTSE
;
A
#
# COMPACT_ATOMS: atom_id res chain seq x y z
N MET A 1 4.13 -19.67 -9.03
CA MET A 1 3.94 -18.20 -9.05
C MET A 1 2.90 -17.81 -8.00
N LYS A 2 3.27 -17.11 -6.92
CA LYS A 2 2.28 -16.57 -5.96
C LYS A 2 1.50 -15.46 -6.67
N LEU A 3 0.21 -15.66 -6.90
CA LEU A 3 -0.68 -14.72 -7.60
C LEU A 3 -1.30 -13.65 -6.67
N ARG A 4 -0.95 -13.66 -5.38
CA ARG A 4 -1.57 -12.83 -4.34
C ARG A 4 -0.51 -12.00 -3.65
N LEU A 5 -0.87 -10.78 -3.26
CA LEU A 5 -0.10 -10.00 -2.31
C LEU A 5 -0.03 -10.74 -0.96
N PRO A 6 1.03 -10.53 -0.16
CA PRO A 6 1.13 -11.11 1.18
C PRO A 6 -0.07 -10.70 2.04
N SER A 7 -0.57 -11.65 2.82
CA SER A 7 -1.62 -11.40 3.83
C SER A 7 -1.06 -11.05 5.20
N GLU A 8 0.23 -11.36 5.44
CA GLU A 8 0.99 -10.98 6.64
C GLU A 8 0.95 -9.46 6.81
N GLY A 9 0.67 -8.97 8.02
CA GLY A 9 0.69 -7.55 8.35
C GLY A 9 -0.41 -6.69 7.72
N ARG A 10 -1.30 -7.25 6.88
CA ARG A 10 -2.38 -6.50 6.24
C ARG A 10 -3.40 -5.99 7.26
N PRO A 11 -3.87 -4.72 7.13
CA PRO A 11 -4.93 -4.20 8.00
C PRO A 11 -6.18 -5.11 8.04
N PRO A 12 -6.77 -5.37 9.22
CA PRO A 12 -7.97 -6.19 9.40
C PRO A 12 -9.16 -5.74 8.54
N GLU A 13 -9.25 -4.45 8.25
CA GLU A 13 -10.30 -3.81 7.44
C GLU A 13 -10.19 -4.24 5.99
N VAL A 14 -8.97 -4.22 5.43
CA VAL A 14 -8.70 -4.71 4.08
C VAL A 14 -8.94 -6.22 4.01
N ALA A 15 -8.56 -6.96 5.06
CA ALA A 15 -8.82 -8.40 5.14
C ALA A 15 -10.33 -8.71 5.14
N SER A 16 -11.10 -7.97 5.92
CA SER A 16 -12.56 -8.10 6.02
C SER A 16 -13.22 -7.71 4.70
N TRP A 17 -12.85 -6.56 4.12
CA TRP A 17 -13.31 -6.13 2.81
C TRP A 17 -13.14 -7.21 1.74
N ILE A 18 -11.96 -7.84 1.68
CA ILE A 18 -11.69 -8.94 0.77
C ILE A 18 -12.54 -10.18 1.09
N LYS A 19 -12.66 -10.55 2.37
CA LYS A 19 -13.47 -11.70 2.84
C LYS A 19 -14.94 -11.56 2.45
N PHE A 20 -15.48 -10.34 2.50
CA PHE A 20 -16.86 -10.04 2.14
C PHE A 20 -17.03 -9.61 0.67
N TYR A 21 -16.16 -10.11 -0.21
CA TYR A 21 -16.24 -9.90 -1.67
C TYR A 21 -16.24 -8.44 -2.11
N ARG A 22 -15.68 -7.54 -1.29
CA ARG A 22 -15.59 -6.09 -1.52
C ARG A 22 -16.94 -5.38 -1.51
N ARG A 23 -17.92 -5.95 -0.81
CA ARG A 23 -19.31 -5.44 -0.74
C ARG A 23 -19.62 -4.60 0.49
N ILE A 24 -18.76 -4.67 1.50
CA ILE A 24 -18.92 -3.88 2.72
C ILE A 24 -17.97 -2.70 2.64
N HIS A 25 -18.35 -1.57 3.23
CA HIS A 25 -17.38 -0.53 3.55
C HIS A 25 -16.77 -0.89 4.91
N PRO A 26 -15.44 -0.83 5.09
CA PRO A 26 -14.86 -1.00 6.41
C PRO A 26 -15.27 0.17 7.30
N ASP A 27 -15.44 -0.13 8.58
CA ASP A 27 -15.69 0.87 9.62
C ASP A 27 -14.34 1.24 10.23
N ILE A 28 -13.78 2.37 9.81
CA ILE A 28 -12.56 2.96 10.38
C ILE A 28 -12.99 4.26 11.02
N THR A 29 -12.91 4.35 12.34
CA THR A 29 -13.22 5.60 13.03
C THR A 29 -12.03 6.56 12.97
N PRO A 30 -12.25 7.90 13.10
CA PRO A 30 -11.14 8.85 13.16
C PRO A 30 -10.11 8.53 14.25
N GLY A 31 -10.53 7.97 15.39
CA GLY A 31 -9.62 7.56 16.47
C GLY A 31 -8.76 6.34 16.14
N GLU A 32 -9.13 5.54 15.13
CA GLU A 32 -8.39 4.37 14.67
C GLU A 32 -7.52 4.66 13.45
N LEU A 33 -7.62 5.85 12.88
CA LEU A 33 -6.97 6.17 11.60
C LEU A 33 -5.45 6.06 11.68
N GLN A 34 -4.84 6.50 12.78
CA GLN A 34 -3.39 6.36 12.98
C GLN A 34 -2.96 4.89 13.00
N ARG A 35 -3.67 4.03 13.74
CA ARG A 35 -3.39 2.58 13.74
C ARG A 35 -3.52 2.01 12.33
N PHE A 36 -4.57 2.39 11.60
CA PHE A 36 -4.76 1.93 10.23
C PHE A 36 -3.60 2.36 9.31
N ALA A 37 -3.14 3.61 9.43
CA ALA A 37 -1.99 4.14 8.70
C ALA A 37 -0.71 3.33 8.99
N ASP A 38 -0.42 3.08 10.27
CA ASP A 38 0.75 2.31 10.71
C ASP A 38 0.73 0.87 10.17
N GLU A 39 -0.42 0.20 10.26
CA GLU A 39 -0.63 -1.15 9.73
C GLU A 39 -0.52 -1.17 8.20
N TRP A 40 -1.06 -0.16 7.52
CA TRP A 40 -0.96 -0.02 6.07
C TRP A 40 0.51 0.12 5.64
N TRP A 41 1.28 0.97 6.31
CA TRP A 41 2.71 1.16 6.02
C TRP A 41 3.53 -0.09 6.30
N SER A 42 3.29 -0.75 7.44
CA SER A 42 3.93 -2.03 7.77
C SER A 42 3.67 -3.07 6.68
N TRP A 43 2.41 -3.20 6.26
CA TRP A 43 2.02 -4.10 5.19
C TRP A 43 2.68 -3.75 3.86
N TRP A 44 2.67 -2.47 3.47
CA TRP A 44 3.25 -2.00 2.22
C TRP A 44 4.77 -2.21 2.16
N LYS A 45 5.48 -1.93 3.26
CA LYS A 45 6.93 -2.17 3.39
C LYS A 45 7.25 -3.66 3.24
N GLY A 46 6.49 -4.53 3.90
CA GLY A 46 6.64 -5.98 3.75
C GLY A 46 6.32 -6.54 2.36
N MET A 47 5.75 -5.74 1.45
CA MET A 47 5.63 -6.10 0.04
C MET A 47 6.81 -5.68 -0.82
N GLN A 48 7.58 -4.69 -0.37
CA GLN A 48 8.59 -4.08 -1.23
C GLN A 48 9.67 -5.09 -1.60
N PRO A 49 10.27 -4.96 -2.79
CA PRO A 49 11.40 -5.79 -3.17
C PRO A 49 12.58 -5.59 -2.19
N ALA A 50 13.31 -6.67 -1.90
CA ALA A 50 14.45 -6.64 -0.97
C ALA A 50 15.52 -5.60 -1.35
N TRP A 51 15.67 -5.32 -2.65
CA TRP A 51 16.62 -4.32 -3.16
C TRP A 51 16.26 -2.88 -2.77
N GLN A 52 15.03 -2.61 -2.33
CA GLN A 52 14.67 -1.31 -1.76
C GLN A 52 15.14 -1.13 -0.30
N SER A 53 15.45 -2.23 0.39
CA SER A 53 15.97 -2.21 1.77
C SER A 53 15.13 -1.35 2.73
N VAL A 54 13.81 -1.47 2.65
CA VAL A 54 12.86 -0.66 3.45
C VAL A 54 12.41 -1.33 4.75
N ASP A 55 12.85 -2.56 5.02
CA ASP A 55 12.34 -3.37 6.13
C ASP A 55 12.62 -2.75 7.51
N ASP A 56 13.76 -2.06 7.67
CA ASP A 56 14.17 -1.41 8.92
C ASP A 56 13.70 0.06 9.04
N VAL A 57 12.98 0.58 8.03
CA VAL A 57 12.56 1.98 8.00
C VAL A 57 11.32 2.15 8.87
N VAL A 58 11.45 2.84 10.00
CA VAL A 58 10.35 3.07 10.94
C VAL A 58 9.33 4.06 10.36
N SER A 59 9.81 5.13 9.73
CA SER A 59 8.99 6.22 9.19
C SER A 59 8.29 5.86 7.86
N PRO A 60 7.29 6.65 7.45
CA PRO A 60 6.79 6.66 6.07
C PRO A 60 7.93 6.77 5.06
N LEU A 61 7.79 6.09 3.92
CA LEU A 61 8.81 6.12 2.87
C LEU A 61 8.73 7.45 2.12
N GLY A 62 9.70 8.33 2.36
CA GLY A 62 9.82 9.65 1.75
C GLY A 62 10.36 9.66 0.32
N ASP A 63 10.69 10.87 -0.14
CA ASP A 63 11.23 11.19 -1.46
C ASP A 63 12.53 10.44 -1.78
N GLU A 64 13.34 10.16 -0.76
CA GLU A 64 14.60 9.42 -0.83
C GLU A 64 14.41 7.96 -1.30
N TYR A 65 13.21 7.40 -1.11
CA TYR A 65 12.84 6.09 -1.63
C TYR A 65 12.13 6.16 -2.99
N ARG A 66 12.18 7.31 -3.69
CA ARG A 66 11.83 7.38 -5.11
C ARG A 66 12.98 6.77 -5.90
N VAL A 67 12.96 5.47 -6.08
CA VAL A 67 14.00 4.79 -6.87
C VAL A 67 13.83 5.21 -8.33
N ARG A 68 14.96 5.41 -9.03
CA ARG A 68 14.95 5.63 -10.49
C ARG A 68 14.17 4.50 -11.16
N LEU A 69 13.45 4.83 -12.24
CA LEU A 69 12.83 3.82 -13.12
C LEU A 69 13.86 2.73 -13.44
N GLY A 70 13.55 1.49 -13.05
CA GLY A 70 14.48 0.35 -13.10
C GLY A 70 14.52 -0.47 -11.80
N GLY A 71 14.86 -1.75 -11.92
CA GLY A 71 14.81 -2.74 -10.84
C GLY A 71 13.77 -3.83 -11.10
N ASP A 72 13.95 -5.01 -10.48
CA ASP A 72 13.00 -6.11 -10.61
C ASP A 72 11.78 -5.86 -9.70
N TRP A 73 10.72 -5.31 -10.31
CA TRP A 73 9.42 -5.11 -9.67
C TRP A 73 8.48 -6.31 -9.86
N GLU A 74 8.91 -7.40 -10.52
CA GLU A 74 8.06 -8.56 -10.79
C GLU A 74 7.55 -9.22 -9.51
N VAL A 75 8.25 -9.06 -8.39
CA VAL A 75 7.77 -9.51 -7.07
C VAL A 75 6.41 -8.89 -6.73
N LEU A 76 6.16 -7.66 -7.18
CA LEU A 76 4.88 -6.96 -7.04
C LEU A 76 3.88 -7.30 -8.15
N LEU A 77 4.27 -7.97 -9.25
CA LEU A 77 3.40 -8.39 -10.36
C LEU A 77 2.44 -9.51 -9.94
N LYS A 78 1.51 -9.20 -9.06
CA LYS A 78 0.50 -10.13 -8.51
C LYS A 78 -0.79 -9.98 -9.30
N ARG A 79 -0.93 -10.78 -10.36
CA ARG A 79 -2.09 -10.81 -11.28
C ARG A 79 -3.42 -11.31 -10.67
N GLY A 80 -3.50 -11.48 -9.35
CA GLY A 80 -4.72 -11.91 -8.67
C GLY A 80 -5.76 -10.80 -8.55
N LYS A 81 -7.03 -11.18 -8.37
CA LYS A 81 -8.18 -10.25 -8.22
C LYS A 81 -8.03 -9.19 -7.12
N ASN A 82 -7.13 -9.44 -6.16
CA ASN A 82 -6.87 -8.60 -4.99
C ASN A 82 -5.41 -8.11 -4.95
N GLY A 83 -4.76 -7.96 -6.11
CA GLY A 83 -3.42 -7.37 -6.22
C GLY A 83 -3.40 -5.91 -5.77
N HIS A 84 -2.88 -5.00 -6.59
CA HIS A 84 -2.73 -3.58 -6.25
C HIS A 84 -4.03 -2.84 -5.90
N VAL A 85 -5.19 -3.41 -6.25
CA VAL A 85 -6.50 -2.87 -5.84
C VAL A 85 -6.63 -2.82 -4.32
N SER A 86 -6.03 -3.76 -3.57
CA SER A 86 -6.22 -3.84 -2.12
C SER A 86 -5.49 -2.71 -1.35
N PRO A 87 -4.20 -2.42 -1.60
CA PRO A 87 -3.56 -1.23 -1.03
C PRO A 87 -4.25 0.09 -1.42
N LEU A 88 -4.67 0.23 -2.69
CA LEU A 88 -5.36 1.43 -3.16
C LEU A 88 -6.73 1.64 -2.50
N ALA A 89 -7.48 0.56 -2.26
CA ALA A 89 -8.74 0.64 -1.51
C ALA A 89 -8.50 1.16 -0.08
N GLY A 90 -7.45 0.67 0.59
CA GLY A 90 -7.04 1.19 1.89
C GLY A 90 -6.71 2.68 1.87
N LEU A 91 -6.00 3.13 0.84
CA LEU A 91 -5.68 4.56 0.67
C LEU A 91 -6.91 5.42 0.39
N ALA A 92 -7.92 4.90 -0.32
CA ALA A 92 -9.17 5.62 -0.53
C ALA A 92 -9.88 5.86 0.81
N TRP A 93 -10.01 4.83 1.66
CA TRP A 93 -10.64 4.98 2.97
C TRP A 93 -9.87 5.93 3.89
N TRP A 94 -8.53 5.84 3.89
CA TRP A 94 -7.70 6.78 4.64
C TRP A 94 -7.92 8.21 4.15
N GLY A 95 -7.86 8.44 2.83
CA GLY A 95 -8.05 9.77 2.25
C GLY A 95 -9.41 10.39 2.58
N ASP A 96 -10.47 9.59 2.64
CA ASP A 96 -11.81 10.04 3.02
C ASP A 96 -11.91 10.44 4.50
N LEU A 97 -11.06 9.87 5.36
CA LEU A 97 -11.13 10.03 6.82
C LEU A 97 -10.12 11.02 7.40
N VAL A 98 -9.04 11.32 6.68
CA VAL A 98 -7.89 12.08 7.22
C VAL A 98 -8.21 13.50 7.66
N GLY A 99 -9.25 14.12 7.09
CA GLY A 99 -9.69 15.45 7.46
C GLY A 99 -8.57 16.50 7.37
N ASP A 100 -8.40 17.24 8.48
CA ASP A 100 -7.42 18.34 8.61
C ASP A 100 -6.13 17.95 9.36
N ASP A 101 -5.95 16.66 9.68
CA ASP A 101 -4.70 16.20 10.29
C ASP A 101 -3.55 16.30 9.27
N VAL A 102 -2.68 17.30 9.48
CA VAL A 102 -1.62 17.65 8.53
C VAL A 102 -0.59 16.53 8.37
N GLU A 103 -0.24 15.85 9.47
CA GLU A 103 0.78 14.80 9.43
C GLU A 103 0.19 13.55 8.75
N LEU A 104 -0.97 13.07 9.18
CA LEU A 104 -1.61 11.92 8.54
C LEU A 104 -1.91 12.17 7.06
N LYS A 105 -2.25 13.41 6.68
CA LYS A 105 -2.47 13.78 5.27
C LYS A 105 -1.18 13.76 4.46
N ARG A 106 -0.06 14.18 5.06
CA ARG A 106 1.27 14.07 4.46
C ARG A 106 1.67 12.60 4.29
N GLU A 107 1.45 11.77 5.30
CA GLU A 107 1.73 10.34 5.22
C GLU A 107 0.90 9.63 4.14
N TRP A 108 -0.40 9.94 4.08
CA TRP A 108 -1.29 9.45 3.04
C TRP A 108 -0.78 9.82 1.63
N ALA A 109 -0.34 11.06 1.43
CA ALA A 109 0.20 11.51 0.14
C ALA A 109 1.46 10.72 -0.25
N LEU A 110 2.38 10.49 0.69
CA LEU A 110 3.56 9.65 0.46
C LEU A 110 3.17 8.21 0.09
N ALA A 111 2.19 7.64 0.79
CA ALA A 111 1.70 6.29 0.53
C ALA A 111 1.06 6.16 -0.87
N LEU A 112 0.25 7.14 -1.28
CA LEU A 112 -0.34 7.23 -2.60
C LEU A 112 0.72 7.31 -3.69
N GLU A 113 1.75 8.13 -3.47
CA GLU A 113 2.86 8.27 -4.38
C GLU A 113 3.67 6.96 -4.53
N LYS A 114 3.89 6.20 -3.45
CA LYS A 114 4.55 4.88 -3.56
C LYS A 114 3.73 3.89 -4.36
N CYS A 115 2.41 3.86 -4.15
CA CYS A 115 1.52 3.04 -4.99
C CYS A 115 1.60 3.45 -6.46
N HIS A 116 1.58 4.75 -6.76
CA HIS A 116 1.71 5.28 -8.11
C HIS A 116 3.02 4.86 -8.78
N HIS A 117 4.16 5.03 -8.11
CA HIS A 117 5.47 4.63 -8.62
C HIS A 117 5.58 3.13 -8.87
N ALA A 118 5.06 2.29 -7.96
CA ALA A 118 5.06 0.84 -8.15
C ALA A 118 4.26 0.45 -9.41
N LEU A 119 3.08 1.05 -9.62
CA LEU A 119 2.25 0.78 -10.80
C LEU A 119 2.92 1.23 -12.10
N LEU A 120 3.57 2.40 -12.13
CA LEU A 120 4.31 2.87 -13.30
C LEU A 120 5.46 1.94 -13.68
N ASN A 121 6.24 1.47 -12.69
CA ASN A 121 7.34 0.54 -12.95
C ASN A 121 6.82 -0.81 -13.46
N LEU A 122 5.72 -1.33 -12.89
CA LEU A 122 5.10 -2.57 -13.39
C LEU A 122 4.62 -2.44 -14.83
N LEU A 123 4.03 -1.30 -15.21
CA LEU A 123 3.62 -1.05 -16.60
C LEU A 123 4.83 -1.04 -17.55
N ALA A 124 5.93 -0.40 -17.14
CA ALA A 124 7.18 -0.39 -17.91
C ALA A 124 7.71 -1.81 -18.12
N CYS A 125 7.77 -2.64 -17.06
CA CYS A 125 8.21 -4.04 -17.15
C CYS A 125 7.30 -4.94 -18.01
N THR A 126 6.02 -4.59 -18.21
CA THR A 126 5.11 -5.36 -19.08
C THR A 126 5.15 -4.96 -20.55
N SER A 127 5.87 -3.87 -20.88
CA SER A 127 5.96 -3.32 -22.24
C SER A 127 7.23 -3.76 -22.99
N GLU A 128 8.09 -4.55 -22.33
CA GLU A 128 9.26 -5.24 -22.90
C GLU A 128 8.92 -6.69 -23.24
#